data_AF-A0A6J4LSB3-F1
#
_entry.id   AF-A0A6J4LSB3-F1
#
_cell.length_a   1.000
_cell.length_b   1.000
_cell.length_c   1.000
_cell.angle_alpha   90.00
_cell.angle_beta   90.00
_cell.angle_gamma   90.00
#
_symmetry.space_group_name_H-M   'P 1'
#
loop_
_entity.id
_entity.type
_entity.pdbx_description
1 polymer ?
#
loop_
_entity_poly.entity_id
_entity_poly.type
_entity_poly.pdbx_seq_one_letter_code
_entity_poly.pdbx_strand_id
1 'polypeptide(L)' 'MMATNDREKALETALAQIDKNYGKGSVMRLGDNVRAPLEVIPTG' A
#
# COMPACT_ATOMS: atom_id res chain seq x y z
N MET A 1 -5.06 -23.34 -14.49
CA MET A 1 -4.32 -22.16 -13.96
C MET A 1 -5.26 -21.45 -12.98
N MET A 2 -5.30 -21.90 -11.71
CA MET A 2 -6.23 -21.40 -10.67
C MET A 2 -5.51 -20.72 -9.49
N ALA A 3 -4.20 -20.96 -9.31
CA ALA A 3 -3.44 -20.49 -8.14
C ALA A 3 -3.07 -18.99 -8.17
N THR A 4 -3.04 -18.36 -9.34
CA THR A 4 -2.67 -16.94 -9.47
C THR A 4 -3.73 -16.02 -8.89
N ASN A 5 -5.02 -16.32 -9.11
CA ASN A 5 -6.11 -15.44 -8.70
C ASN A 5 -6.37 -15.50 -7.18
N ASP A 6 -6.29 -16.68 -6.58
CA ASP A 6 -6.44 -16.83 -5.11
C ASP A 6 -5.29 -16.13 -4.35
N ARG A 7 -4.08 -16.17 -4.91
CA ARG A 7 -2.92 -15.47 -4.35
C ARG A 7 -3.09 -13.96 -4.39
N GLU A 8 -3.60 -13.42 -5.49
CA GLU A 8 -3.85 -11.98 -5.63
C GLU A 8 -4.91 -11.50 -4.64
N LYS A 9 -6.00 -12.25 -4.50
CA LYS A 9 -7.07 -11.94 -3.53
C LYS A 9 -6.58 -12.00 -2.07
N ALA A 10 -5.78 -13.02 -1.73
CA ALA A 10 -5.19 -13.12 -0.40
C ALA A 10 -4.23 -11.96 -0.11
N LEU A 11 -3.44 -11.56 -1.11
CA LEU A 11 -2.53 -10.42 -1.01
C LEU A 11 -3.30 -9.11 -0.80
N GLU A 12 -4.35 -8.84 -1.57
CA GLU A 12 -5.18 -7.63 -1.42
C GLU A 12 -5.84 -7.56 -0.03
N THR A 13 -6.36 -8.70 0.45
CA THR A 13 -6.96 -8.79 1.80
C THR A 13 -5.94 -8.48 2.89
N ALA A 14 -4.73 -9.02 2.77
CA ALA A 14 -3.66 -8.78 3.74
C ALA A 14 -3.21 -7.30 3.75
N LEU A 15 -3.07 -6.69 2.58
CA LEU A 15 -2.73 -5.27 2.45
C LEU A 15 -3.82 -4.38 3.09
N ALA A 16 -5.09 -4.68 2.85
CA ALA A 16 -6.21 -3.96 3.45
C ALA A 16 -6.21 -4.07 4.99
N GLN A 17 -5.85 -5.23 5.53
CA GLN A 17 -5.76 -5.44 6.98
C GLN A 17 -4.62 -4.63 7.62
N ILE A 18 -3.46 -4.53 6.94
CA ILE A 18 -2.33 -3.72 7.38
C ILE A 18 -2.71 -2.24 7.43
N ASP A 19 -3.33 -1.73 6.37
CA ASP A 19 -3.82 -0.35 6.30
C ASP A 19 -4.79 -0.02 7.44
N LYS A 20 -5.69 -0.95 7.78
CA LYS A 20 -6.67 -0.77 8.85
C LYS A 20 -6.02 -0.73 10.23
N ASN A 21 -5.02 -1.58 10.46
CA ASN A 21 -4.41 -1.73 11.79
C ASN A 21 -3.36 -0.66 12.09
N TYR A 22 -2.64 -0.20 11.07
CA TYR A 22 -1.46 0.65 11.25
C TYR A 22 -1.59 2.03 10.58
N GLY A 23 -2.65 2.24 9.79
CA GLY A 23 -2.90 3.48 9.07
C GLY A 23 -2.51 3.39 7.60
N LYS A 24 -3.07 4.28 6.78
CA LYS A 24 -2.82 4.34 5.34
C LYS A 24 -1.36 4.66 5.04
N GLY A 25 -0.77 3.92 4.12
CA GLY A 25 0.65 4.07 3.74
C GLY A 25 1.62 3.29 4.61
N SER A 26 1.12 2.44 5.53
CA SER A 26 1.95 1.51 6.32
C SER A 26 2.68 0.47 5.49
N VAL A 27 2.14 0.15 4.31
CA VAL A 27 2.78 -0.67 3.28
C VAL A 27 2.47 -0.08 1.92
N MET A 28 3.48 0.06 1.06
CA MET A 28 3.34 0.63 -0.28
C MET A 28 4.24 -0.12 -1.26
N ARG A 29 3.87 -0.15 -2.54
CA ARG A 29 4.77 -0.72 -3.55
C ARG A 29 5.91 0.26 -3.79
N LEU A 30 7.12 -0.28 -3.92
CA LEU A 30 8.28 0.51 -4.29
C LEU A 30 8.08 1.08 -5.70
N GLY A 31 8.14 2.41 -5.82
CA GLY A 31 7.90 3.11 -7.08
C GLY A 31 6.46 3.62 -7.27
N ASP A 32 5.53 3.29 -6.37
CA ASP A 32 4.21 3.94 -6.36
C ASP A 32 4.39 5.43 -6.00
N ASN A 33 3.99 6.31 -6.91
CA ASN A 33 4.04 7.76 -6.73
C ASN A 33 2.78 8.30 -6.04
N VAL A 34 2.22 7.53 -5.10
CA VAL A 34 1.06 7.96 -4.30
C VAL A 34 1.57 8.82 -3.13
N ARG A 35 2.02 10.04 -3.44
CA ARG A 35 2.32 11.03 -2.41
C ARG A 35 1.04 11.76 -2.07
N ALA A 36 0.56 11.61 -0.84
CA ALA A 36 -0.49 12.48 -0.34
C ALA A 36 -0.02 13.94 -0.43
N PRO A 37 -0.90 14.90 -0.76
CA PRO A 37 -0.58 16.31 -0.68
C PRO A 37 -0.33 16.66 0.79
N LEU A 38 0.94 16.65 1.17
CA LEU A 38 1.42 16.99 2.50
C LEU A 38 2.15 18.31 2.41
N GLU A 39 1.99 19.14 3.44
CA GLU A 39 2.84 20.31 3.59
C GLU A 39 4.28 19.85 3.80
N VAL A 40 5.19 20.43 3.00
CA VAL A 40 6.61 20.12 3.04
C VAL A 40 7.39 21.41 3.20
N ILE A 41 8.45 21.35 4.00
CA ILE A 41 9.48 22.39 4.03
C ILE A 41 10.62 21.88 3.13
N PRO A 42 10.99 22.61 2.06
CA PRO A 42 12.10 22.23 1.20
C PRO A 42 13.40 22.10 1.99
N THR A 43 14.23 21.13 1.63
CA THR A 43 15.53 20.86 2.29
C THR A 43 16.70 21.64 1.68
N GLY A 44 16.44 22.55 0.74
CA GLY A 44 17.46 23.33 0.01
C GLY A 44 16.94 24.68 -0.44
#